data_AF-A0A1F6XDQ6-F1
#
_entry.id   AF-A0A1F6XDQ6-F1
#
_cell.length_a   1.000
_cell.length_b   1.000
_cell.length_c   1.000
_cell.angle_alpha   90.00
_cell.angle_beta   90.00
_cell.angle_gamma   90.00
#
_symmetry.space_group_name_H-M   'P 1'
#
loop_
_entity.id
_entity.type
_entity.pdbx_description
1 polymer ?
#
loop_
_entity_poly.entity_id
_entity_poly.type
_entity_poly.pdbx_seq_one_letter_code
_entity_poly.pdbx_strand_id
1 'polypeptide(L)'
;MVKKVTIIFLIAVSLLLVNSAFSAVDCLKITTSSSEADKNYCKKELAQIEAELAQLLKKQQEQQKNTGTIQGDVNYLTSQINALKTKIKARSLAIAQLKVSIKEKTSRIESLEEKIKRQYESIAQLLRNTNEFDGENIMHLILSDSSVSDFYSDLESYASIKKAVKIAVDELRGIKTLTEAEKKDLEVKQDKETDVRAELEGAQKKVAQSETEKKQLLAISKQKEVEYQKLAAEKAARAARIRSALFPLANTTQKIEFGTALLYANEVKARFGVDPAFLLAVLTQESNLGANVGQCLLTNTATGAGVGKNTGTPFSNVMKPGRDVEPFLAITKALGLDAFQTPVSCPIAGVAGYGGAMGPAQFIPSTWKLFEARLQNILGKSPNPWMPLDAFYASAMYLSDLGGIGESQAAQNRAACKYYGSGGASCGYSASVQRIKIGIQANIDLLEG
;
A
#
# COMPACT_ATOMS: atom_id res chain seq x y z
N MET A 1 -62.01 61.34 -33.99
CA MET A 1 -61.77 62.38 -32.96
C MET A 1 -62.52 61.96 -31.70
N VAL A 2 -61.95 62.23 -30.53
CA VAL A 2 -62.45 61.99 -29.16
C VAL A 2 -62.06 60.66 -28.49
N LYS A 3 -61.39 60.85 -27.33
CA LYS A 3 -60.77 59.91 -26.38
C LYS A 3 -61.79 59.03 -25.66
N LYS A 4 -61.40 57.81 -25.26
CA LYS A 4 -61.80 57.22 -23.97
C LYS A 4 -60.62 56.48 -23.33
N VAL A 5 -60.32 56.92 -22.11
CA VAL A 5 -59.45 56.30 -21.11
C VAL A 5 -60.08 54.98 -20.68
N THR A 6 -59.30 53.93 -20.50
CA THR A 6 -59.74 52.75 -19.75
C THR A 6 -58.64 52.31 -18.80
N ILE A 7 -58.99 52.40 -17.53
CA ILE A 7 -58.27 52.05 -16.32
C ILE A 7 -58.02 50.53 -16.33
N ILE A 8 -56.77 50.11 -16.17
CA ILE A 8 -56.43 48.70 -15.98
C ILE A 8 -55.91 48.51 -14.55
N PHE A 9 -56.56 47.56 -13.89
CA PHE A 9 -56.52 47.22 -12.47
C PHE A 9 -55.16 46.63 -12.07
N LEU A 10 -54.58 47.15 -10.98
CA LEU A 10 -53.42 46.57 -10.30
C LEU A 10 -53.78 45.22 -9.67
N ILE A 11 -53.03 44.18 -10.00
CA ILE A 11 -52.88 43.00 -9.14
C ILE A 11 -51.38 42.79 -8.93
N ALA A 12 -50.90 43.24 -7.77
CA ALA A 12 -49.57 42.99 -7.28
C ALA A 12 -49.49 41.58 -6.69
N VAL A 13 -48.97 40.62 -7.45
CA VAL A 13 -48.53 39.33 -6.90
C VAL A 13 -47.08 39.50 -6.47
N SER A 14 -46.89 39.77 -5.17
CA SER A 14 -45.59 39.74 -4.52
C SER A 14 -45.11 38.29 -4.41
N LEU A 15 -44.24 37.86 -5.32
CA LEU A 15 -43.44 36.66 -5.13
C LEU A 15 -42.36 36.96 -4.08
N LEU A 16 -42.67 36.64 -2.83
CA LEU A 16 -41.69 36.48 -1.76
C LEU A 16 -40.78 35.29 -2.11
N LEU A 17 -39.67 35.57 -2.79
CA LEU A 17 -38.51 34.70 -2.83
C LEU A 17 -37.94 34.62 -1.40
N VAL A 18 -38.38 33.62 -0.66
CA VAL A 18 -37.73 33.20 0.59
C VAL A 18 -36.38 32.61 0.19
N ASN A 19 -35.35 33.46 0.15
CA ASN A 19 -33.96 33.03 0.16
C ASN A 19 -33.64 32.46 1.54
N SER A 20 -34.01 31.20 1.76
CA SER A 20 -33.50 30.41 2.87
C SER A 20 -32.01 30.18 2.63
N ALA A 21 -31.16 31.01 3.23
CA ALA A 21 -29.75 30.71 3.39
C ALA A 21 -29.63 29.49 4.32
N PHE A 22 -29.77 28.28 3.76
CA PHE A 22 -29.29 27.08 4.42
C PHE A 22 -27.77 27.25 4.54
N SER A 23 -27.26 27.42 5.76
CA SER A 23 -25.83 27.26 6.02
C SER A 23 -25.44 25.87 5.53
N ALA A 24 -24.70 25.81 4.42
CA ALA A 24 -24.20 24.56 3.87
C ALA A 24 -23.34 23.87 4.94
N VAL A 25 -23.62 22.59 5.19
CA VAL A 25 -22.86 21.77 6.14
C VAL A 25 -21.40 21.71 5.69
N ASP A 26 -20.46 22.01 6.58
CA ASP A 26 -19.03 21.86 6.30
C ASP A 26 -18.64 20.38 6.38
N CYS A 27 -18.64 19.72 5.22
CA CYS A 27 -18.37 18.28 5.12
C CYS A 27 -16.94 17.86 5.50
N LEU A 28 -16.00 18.81 5.67
CA LEU A 28 -14.67 18.52 6.21
C LEU A 28 -14.64 18.47 7.74
N LYS A 29 -15.68 19.00 8.41
CA LYS A 29 -15.79 19.08 9.87
C LYS A 29 -16.85 18.13 10.44
N ILE A 30 -17.37 17.20 9.65
CA ILE A 30 -18.31 16.18 10.15
C ILE A 30 -17.68 15.35 11.25
N THR A 31 -18.49 14.98 12.24
CA THR A 31 -18.08 14.16 13.37
C THR A 31 -19.08 13.03 13.59
N THR A 32 -18.81 12.18 14.58
CA THR A 32 -19.75 11.12 14.99
C THR A 32 -21.07 11.67 15.53
N SER A 33 -21.10 12.91 16.03
CA SER A 33 -22.31 13.57 16.52
C SER A 33 -23.11 14.31 15.46
N SER A 34 -22.60 14.40 14.21
CA SER A 34 -23.35 14.99 13.09
C SER A 34 -24.61 14.16 12.78
N SER A 35 -25.67 14.83 12.33
CA SER A 35 -26.93 14.17 12.03
C SER A 35 -26.81 13.23 10.81
N GLU A 36 -27.71 12.24 10.70
CA GLU A 36 -27.73 11.36 9.53
C GLU A 36 -28.08 12.13 8.24
N ALA A 37 -28.85 13.21 8.36
CA ALA A 37 -29.12 14.12 7.24
C ALA A 37 -27.83 14.79 6.75
N ASP A 38 -26.98 15.29 7.66
CA ASP A 38 -25.69 15.91 7.33
C ASP A 38 -24.72 14.91 6.70
N LYS A 39 -24.63 13.70 7.26
CA LYS A 39 -23.79 12.63 6.70
C LYS A 39 -24.22 12.27 5.28
N ASN A 40 -25.53 12.18 5.03
CA ASN A 40 -26.06 11.87 3.71
C ASN A 40 -25.94 13.04 2.72
N TYR A 41 -26.04 14.28 3.19
CA TYR A 41 -25.70 15.48 2.41
C TYR A 41 -24.24 15.40 1.93
N CYS A 42 -23.29 15.13 2.83
CA CYS A 42 -21.87 15.03 2.47
C CYS A 42 -21.54 13.87 1.53
N LYS A 43 -22.25 12.72 1.63
CA LYS A 43 -22.12 11.62 0.66
C LYS A 43 -22.56 12.05 -0.74
N LYS A 44 -23.66 12.81 -0.85
CA LYS A 44 -24.15 13.34 -2.13
C LYS A 44 -23.18 14.37 -2.71
N GLU A 45 -22.65 15.26 -1.87
CA GLU A 45 -21.66 16.26 -2.29
C GLU A 45 -20.39 15.57 -2.83
N LEU A 46 -19.88 14.55 -2.13
CA LEU A 46 -18.75 13.76 -2.62
C LEU A 46 -19.04 13.13 -4.00
N ALA A 47 -20.21 12.50 -4.16
CA ALA A 47 -20.60 11.89 -5.44
C ALA A 47 -20.68 12.91 -6.59
N GLN A 48 -21.16 14.13 -6.31
CA GLN A 48 -21.19 15.22 -7.29
C GLN A 48 -19.77 15.66 -7.70
N ILE A 49 -18.87 15.83 -6.74
CA ILE A 49 -17.47 16.20 -7.00
C ILE A 49 -16.75 15.09 -7.78
N GLU A 50 -17.02 13.82 -7.48
CA GLU A 50 -16.46 12.68 -8.22
C GLU A 50 -16.98 12.62 -9.67
N ALA A 51 -18.26 12.95 -9.90
CA ALA A 51 -18.79 13.07 -11.24
C ALA A 51 -18.16 14.24 -12.02
N GLU A 52 -17.94 15.38 -11.37
CA GLU A 52 -17.22 16.52 -11.94
C GLU A 52 -15.77 16.13 -12.29
N LEU A 53 -15.08 15.43 -11.38
CA LEU A 53 -13.72 14.94 -11.62
C LEU A 53 -13.67 14.03 -12.85
N ALA A 54 -14.62 13.10 -12.99
CA ALA A 54 -14.68 12.22 -14.16
C ALA A 54 -14.84 13.01 -15.47
N GLN A 55 -15.64 14.09 -15.46
CA GLN A 55 -15.75 14.98 -16.62
C GLN A 55 -14.46 15.76 -16.89
N LEU A 56 -13.79 16.27 -15.85
CA LEU A 56 -12.52 16.98 -15.97
C LEU A 56 -11.42 16.08 -16.53
N LEU A 57 -11.36 14.81 -16.11
CA LEU A 57 -10.42 13.83 -16.64
C LEU A 57 -10.65 13.54 -18.13
N LYS A 58 -11.91 13.45 -18.57
CA LYS A 58 -12.24 13.32 -20.00
C LYS A 58 -11.78 14.54 -20.80
N LYS A 59 -12.07 15.74 -20.31
CA LYS A 59 -11.62 17.00 -20.94
C LYS A 59 -10.10 17.11 -20.97
N GLN A 60 -9.42 16.65 -19.92
CA GLN A 60 -7.95 16.60 -19.87
C GLN A 60 -7.39 15.68 -20.97
N GLN A 61 -7.98 14.50 -21.19
CA GLN A 61 -7.57 13.59 -22.27
C GLN A 61 -7.78 14.20 -23.66
N GLU A 62 -8.88 14.93 -23.87
CA GLU A 62 -9.11 15.68 -25.11
C GLU A 62 -8.04 16.77 -25.30
N GLN A 63 -7.73 17.50 -24.23
CA GLN A 63 -6.73 18.58 -24.25
C GLN A 63 -5.31 18.06 -24.46
N GLN A 64 -5.01 16.83 -24.03
CA GLN A 64 -3.72 16.17 -24.26
C GLN A 64 -3.38 16.07 -25.76
N LYS A 65 -4.40 15.90 -26.62
CA LYS A 65 -4.23 15.84 -28.08
C LYS A 65 -3.76 17.16 -28.71
N ASN A 66 -3.89 18.27 -27.98
CA ASN A 66 -3.54 19.61 -28.43
C ASN A 66 -2.17 20.08 -27.88
N THR A 67 -1.37 19.16 -27.31
CA THR A 67 -0.01 19.43 -26.81
C THR A 67 0.98 19.63 -27.96
N GLY A 68 2.15 20.21 -27.67
CA GLY A 68 3.19 20.50 -28.68
C GLY A 68 3.25 21.96 -29.15
N THR A 69 2.47 22.84 -28.53
CA THR A 69 2.62 24.30 -28.60
C THR A 69 2.58 24.87 -27.19
N ILE A 70 3.19 26.03 -26.97
CA ILE A 70 3.18 26.71 -25.65
C ILE A 70 1.75 26.84 -25.13
N GLN A 71 0.80 27.32 -25.96
CA GLN A 71 -0.59 27.48 -25.55
C GLN A 71 -1.29 26.15 -25.29
N GLY A 72 -1.02 25.14 -26.11
CA GLY A 72 -1.54 23.78 -25.96
C GLY A 72 -1.11 23.14 -24.63
N ASP A 73 0.18 23.22 -24.31
CA ASP A 73 0.76 22.67 -23.08
C ASP A 73 0.30 23.44 -21.84
N VAL A 74 0.18 24.77 -21.91
CA VAL A 74 -0.38 25.59 -20.83
C VAL A 74 -1.85 25.23 -20.57
N ASN A 75 -2.64 25.01 -21.63
CA ASN A 75 -4.03 24.59 -21.50
C ASN A 75 -4.13 23.18 -20.91
N TYR A 76 -3.27 22.26 -21.37
CA TYR A 76 -3.19 20.91 -20.82
C TYR A 76 -2.84 20.94 -19.34
N LEU A 77 -1.75 21.61 -18.93
CA LEU A 77 -1.38 21.76 -17.52
C LEU A 77 -2.49 22.42 -16.69
N THR A 78 -3.20 23.40 -17.24
CA THR A 78 -4.35 24.00 -16.56
C THR A 78 -5.46 22.98 -16.32
N SER A 79 -5.79 22.15 -17.32
CA SER A 79 -6.76 21.07 -17.17
C SER A 79 -6.32 20.04 -16.13
N GLN A 80 -5.03 19.67 -16.10
CA GLN A 80 -4.46 18.77 -15.10
C GLN A 80 -4.57 19.35 -13.69
N ILE A 81 -4.18 20.62 -13.51
CA ILE A 81 -4.26 21.32 -12.21
C ILE A 81 -5.70 21.36 -11.71
N ASN A 82 -6.68 21.64 -12.58
CA ASN A 82 -8.08 21.66 -12.21
C ASN A 82 -8.58 20.28 -11.79
N ALA A 83 -8.29 19.24 -12.57
CA ALA A 83 -8.63 17.86 -12.23
C ALA A 83 -7.99 17.43 -10.90
N LEU A 84 -6.71 17.74 -10.68
CA LEU A 84 -6.02 17.42 -9.44
C LEU A 84 -6.57 18.20 -8.24
N LYS A 85 -6.95 19.47 -8.40
CA LYS A 85 -7.61 20.25 -7.33
C LYS A 85 -8.98 19.67 -6.97
N THR A 86 -9.77 19.26 -7.95
CA THR A 86 -11.05 18.57 -7.71
C THR A 86 -10.83 17.20 -7.05
N LYS A 87 -9.80 16.45 -7.47
CA LYS A 87 -9.40 15.20 -6.81
C LYS A 87 -9.01 15.42 -5.35
N ILE A 88 -8.22 16.46 -5.05
CA ILE A 88 -7.85 16.83 -3.67
C ILE A 88 -9.11 17.05 -2.83
N LYS A 89 -10.07 17.84 -3.32
CA LYS A 89 -11.34 18.09 -2.62
C LYS A 89 -12.10 16.78 -2.34
N ALA A 90 -12.28 15.95 -3.36
CA ALA A 90 -12.98 14.66 -3.23
C ALA A 90 -12.29 13.75 -2.19
N ARG A 91 -10.96 13.64 -2.23
CA ARG A 91 -10.20 12.78 -1.32
C ARG A 91 -10.19 13.31 0.11
N SER A 92 -10.11 14.64 0.31
CA SER A 92 -10.25 15.25 1.64
C SER A 92 -11.62 14.97 2.27
N LEU A 93 -12.70 15.05 1.49
CA LEU A 93 -14.05 14.72 1.95
C LEU A 93 -14.21 13.22 2.25
N ALA A 94 -13.68 12.35 1.38
CA ALA A 94 -13.68 10.91 1.62
C ALA A 94 -12.93 10.55 2.92
N ILE A 95 -11.80 11.19 3.20
CA ILE A 95 -11.06 11.01 4.48
C ILE A 95 -11.92 11.46 5.67
N ALA A 96 -12.59 12.61 5.58
CA ALA A 96 -13.46 13.08 6.66
C ALA A 96 -14.58 12.06 6.97
N GLN A 97 -15.21 11.49 5.94
CA GLN A 97 -16.24 10.45 6.10
C GLN A 97 -15.67 9.15 6.68
N LEU A 98 -14.49 8.72 6.21
CA LEU A 98 -13.82 7.52 6.71
C LEU A 98 -13.46 7.66 8.18
N LYS A 99 -12.95 8.81 8.62
CA LYS A 99 -12.64 9.08 10.04
C LYS A 99 -13.86 8.95 10.94
N VAL A 100 -15.01 9.46 10.51
CA VAL A 100 -16.27 9.29 11.24
C VAL A 100 -16.65 7.81 11.32
N SER A 101 -16.64 7.10 10.20
CA SER A 101 -17.04 5.68 10.17
C SER A 101 -16.09 4.78 10.96
N ILE A 102 -14.78 5.07 10.94
CA ILE A 102 -13.77 4.39 11.76
C ILE A 102 -14.09 4.60 13.23
N LYS A 103 -14.33 5.85 13.66
CA LYS A 103 -14.64 6.16 15.06
C LYS A 103 -15.93 5.49 15.54
N GLU A 104 -16.98 5.48 14.72
CA GLU A 104 -18.23 4.77 15.02
C GLU A 104 -18.01 3.26 15.24
N LYS A 105 -17.15 2.65 14.41
CA LYS A 105 -16.81 1.23 14.54
C LYS A 105 -15.95 0.93 15.73
N THR A 106 -14.95 1.76 16.01
CA THR A 106 -14.13 1.62 17.21
C THR A 106 -15.02 1.63 18.45
N SER A 107 -15.92 2.61 18.58
CA SER A 107 -16.87 2.66 19.70
C SER A 107 -17.84 1.47 19.71
N ARG A 108 -18.25 0.96 18.54
CA ARG A 108 -19.07 -0.26 18.47
C ARG A 108 -18.31 -1.47 18.98
N ILE A 109 -17.06 -1.66 18.56
CA ILE A 109 -16.19 -2.76 19.00
C ILE A 109 -15.96 -2.68 20.51
N GLU A 110 -15.62 -1.50 21.04
CA GLU A 110 -15.49 -1.27 22.49
C GLU A 110 -16.76 -1.71 23.24
N SER A 111 -17.95 -1.32 22.74
CA SER A 111 -19.22 -1.73 23.35
C SER A 111 -19.46 -3.24 23.31
N LEU A 112 -19.00 -3.92 22.25
CA LEU A 112 -19.13 -5.37 22.11
C LEU A 112 -18.13 -6.11 22.99
N GLU A 113 -16.91 -5.61 23.12
CA GLU A 113 -15.88 -6.15 24.02
C GLU A 113 -16.29 -6.01 25.49
N GLU A 114 -16.92 -4.90 25.87
CA GLU A 114 -17.54 -4.77 27.18
C GLU A 114 -18.69 -5.76 27.41
N LYS A 115 -19.53 -6.00 26.39
CA LYS A 115 -20.59 -7.03 26.48
C LYS A 115 -20.01 -8.42 26.64
N ILE A 116 -18.94 -8.73 25.90
CA ILE A 116 -18.18 -9.98 26.03
C ILE A 116 -17.72 -10.12 27.48
N LYS A 117 -17.07 -9.10 28.05
CA LYS A 117 -16.60 -9.11 29.43
C LYS A 117 -17.73 -9.36 30.44
N ARG A 118 -18.86 -8.65 30.31
CA ARG A 118 -20.03 -8.85 31.18
C ARG A 118 -20.64 -10.25 31.05
N GLN A 119 -20.62 -10.84 29.86
CA GLN A 119 -21.09 -12.21 29.68
C GLN A 119 -20.12 -13.25 30.25
N TYR A 120 -18.82 -13.02 30.13
CA TYR A 120 -17.81 -13.84 30.84
C TYR A 120 -18.04 -13.84 32.36
N GLU A 121 -18.25 -12.67 32.96
CA GLU A 121 -18.54 -12.53 34.39
C GLU A 121 -19.85 -13.25 34.77
N SER A 122 -20.88 -13.14 33.93
CA SER A 122 -22.19 -13.78 34.15
C SER A 122 -22.11 -15.31 34.08
N ILE A 123 -21.40 -15.85 33.07
CA ILE A 123 -21.17 -17.29 32.91
C ILE A 123 -20.33 -17.83 34.07
N ALA A 124 -19.26 -17.11 34.45
CA ALA A 124 -18.44 -17.48 35.59
C ALA A 124 -19.27 -17.54 36.90
N GLN A 125 -20.17 -16.58 37.11
CA GLN A 125 -21.06 -16.59 38.28
C GLN A 125 -22.05 -17.75 38.24
N LEU A 126 -22.66 -18.03 37.08
CA LEU A 126 -23.54 -19.19 36.91
C LEU A 126 -22.79 -20.48 37.26
N LEU A 127 -21.56 -20.65 36.76
CA LEU A 127 -20.76 -21.85 37.01
C LEU A 127 -20.35 -21.99 38.48
N ARG A 128 -19.89 -20.92 39.15
CA ARG A 128 -19.63 -20.93 40.60
C ARG A 128 -20.87 -21.28 41.43
N ASN A 129 -22.04 -20.80 41.01
CA ASN A 129 -23.31 -21.12 41.67
C ASN A 129 -23.77 -22.56 41.39
N THR A 130 -23.23 -23.22 40.37
CA THR A 130 -23.60 -24.58 39.95
C THR A 130 -22.67 -25.64 40.55
N ASN A 131 -21.41 -25.31 40.84
CA ASN A 131 -20.45 -26.23 41.45
C ASN A 131 -19.27 -25.50 42.12
N GLU A 132 -18.71 -26.06 43.19
CA GLU A 132 -17.43 -25.63 43.82
C GLU A 132 -16.24 -26.04 42.93
N PHE A 133 -16.08 -25.46 41.74
CA PHE A 133 -14.95 -25.76 40.85
C PHE A 133 -14.10 -24.52 40.53
N ASP A 134 -12.78 -24.68 40.65
CA ASP A 134 -11.75 -23.69 40.40
C ASP A 134 -11.65 -23.28 38.91
N GLY A 135 -11.36 -21.99 38.68
CA GLY A 135 -11.64 -21.23 37.46
C GLY A 135 -10.92 -21.58 36.14
N GLU A 136 -10.22 -22.71 36.03
CA GLU A 136 -9.43 -23.04 34.82
C GLU A 136 -10.25 -23.65 33.67
N ASN A 137 -11.39 -24.30 33.94
CA ASN A 137 -12.16 -25.05 32.94
C ASN A 137 -13.00 -24.18 31.98
N ILE A 138 -13.24 -22.91 32.35
CA ILE A 138 -14.15 -21.99 31.62
C ILE A 138 -13.52 -21.47 30.33
N MET A 139 -12.21 -21.21 30.36
CA MET A 139 -11.47 -20.68 29.20
C MET A 139 -11.41 -21.72 28.06
N HIS A 140 -11.30 -23.00 28.41
CA HIS A 140 -11.21 -24.10 27.45
C HIS A 140 -12.56 -24.39 26.77
N LEU A 141 -13.69 -24.22 27.48
CA LEU A 141 -15.05 -24.42 26.97
C LEU A 141 -15.45 -23.42 25.86
N ILE A 142 -14.93 -22.20 25.94
CA ILE A 142 -15.29 -21.09 25.05
C ILE A 142 -14.40 -21.05 23.80
N LEU A 143 -13.20 -21.65 23.88
CA LEU A 143 -12.26 -21.78 22.77
C LEU A 143 -12.45 -23.06 21.94
N SER A 144 -13.24 -24.04 22.42
CA SER A 144 -13.52 -25.24 21.65
C SER A 144 -14.61 -24.98 20.59
N ASP A 145 -14.31 -25.35 19.34
CA ASP A 145 -15.29 -25.43 18.25
C ASP A 145 -16.25 -26.62 18.42
N SER A 146 -15.96 -27.53 19.37
CA SER A 146 -16.85 -28.62 19.72
C SER A 146 -18.13 -28.10 20.37
N SER A 147 -19.24 -28.76 20.03
CA SER A 147 -20.53 -28.48 20.66
C SER A 147 -20.39 -28.66 22.16
N VAL A 148 -20.88 -27.69 22.93
CA VAL A 148 -20.88 -27.67 24.41
C VAL A 148 -21.58 -28.92 25.03
N SER A 149 -22.19 -29.77 24.19
CA SER A 149 -22.73 -31.11 24.45
C SER A 149 -21.92 -31.96 25.43
N ASP A 150 -20.60 -32.01 25.25
CA ASP A 150 -19.71 -32.91 26.02
C ASP A 150 -19.46 -32.39 27.45
N PHE A 151 -19.65 -31.09 27.69
CA PHE A 151 -19.62 -30.52 29.05
C PHE A 151 -20.96 -30.71 29.78
N TYR A 152 -22.06 -30.89 29.04
CA TYR A 152 -23.39 -31.03 29.61
C TYR A 152 -23.72 -32.43 30.12
N SER A 153 -22.96 -33.46 29.74
CA SER A 153 -23.19 -34.85 30.18
C SER A 153 -22.97 -35.03 31.68
N ASP A 154 -22.07 -34.24 32.29
CA ASP A 154 -21.55 -34.53 33.64
C ASP A 154 -22.27 -33.77 34.78
N LEU A 155 -23.23 -32.90 34.44
CA LEU A 155 -23.98 -32.11 35.42
C LEU A 155 -25.28 -32.84 35.82
N GLU A 156 -25.26 -33.65 36.87
CA GLU A 156 -26.38 -34.55 37.20
C GLU A 156 -27.57 -33.89 37.95
N SER A 157 -27.59 -32.57 38.13
CA SER A 157 -28.74 -31.87 38.74
C SER A 157 -28.89 -30.43 38.24
N TYR A 158 -30.14 -30.04 37.92
CA TYR A 158 -30.62 -28.73 37.44
C TYR A 158 -30.58 -28.46 35.92
N ALA A 159 -31.57 -29.00 35.21
CA ALA A 159 -31.85 -28.71 33.79
C ALA A 159 -32.05 -27.20 33.49
N SER A 160 -32.57 -26.43 34.44
CA SER A 160 -32.75 -24.97 34.31
C SER A 160 -31.43 -24.21 34.24
N ILE A 161 -30.44 -24.62 35.03
CA ILE A 161 -29.11 -24.01 35.07
C ILE A 161 -28.31 -24.38 33.83
N LYS A 162 -28.35 -25.65 33.39
CA LYS A 162 -27.78 -26.08 32.10
C LYS A 162 -28.30 -25.23 30.94
N LYS A 163 -29.62 -24.99 30.91
CA LYS A 163 -30.26 -24.15 29.89
C LYS A 163 -29.79 -22.69 29.97
N ALA A 164 -29.66 -22.12 31.17
CA ALA A 164 -29.16 -20.75 31.35
C ALA A 164 -27.70 -20.60 30.90
N VAL A 165 -26.82 -21.53 31.26
CA VAL A 165 -25.42 -21.55 30.81
C VAL A 165 -25.34 -21.69 29.30
N LYS A 166 -26.14 -22.58 28.69
CA LYS A 166 -26.22 -22.73 27.23
C LYS A 166 -26.59 -21.45 26.52
N ILE A 167 -27.66 -20.79 26.96
CA ILE A 167 -28.12 -19.53 26.38
C ILE A 167 -27.02 -18.45 26.47
N ALA A 168 -26.37 -18.33 27.63
CA ALA A 168 -25.30 -17.35 27.83
C ALA A 168 -24.06 -17.61 26.96
N VAL A 169 -23.66 -18.87 26.80
CA VAL A 169 -22.53 -19.25 25.91
C VAL A 169 -22.88 -19.03 24.44
N ASP A 170 -24.10 -19.39 24.01
CA ASP A 170 -24.57 -19.18 22.64
C ASP A 170 -24.62 -17.67 22.31
N GLU A 171 -25.09 -16.83 23.24
CA GLU A 171 -25.08 -15.38 23.10
C GLU A 171 -23.65 -14.81 23.03
N LEU A 172 -22.74 -15.27 23.90
CA LEU A 172 -21.33 -14.86 23.89
C LEU A 172 -20.64 -15.21 22.57
N ARG A 173 -20.89 -16.42 22.03
CA ARG A 173 -20.38 -16.84 20.73
C ARG A 173 -20.88 -15.91 19.62
N GLY A 174 -22.17 -15.59 19.61
CA GLY A 174 -22.76 -14.64 18.66
C GLY A 174 -22.13 -13.25 18.72
N ILE A 175 -21.90 -12.72 19.94
CA ILE A 175 -21.23 -11.42 20.13
C ILE A 175 -19.78 -11.47 19.63
N LYS A 176 -19.04 -12.55 19.91
CA LYS A 176 -17.65 -12.71 19.43
C LYS A 176 -17.59 -12.73 17.90
N THR A 177 -18.46 -13.49 17.23
CA THR A 177 -18.55 -13.51 15.76
C THR A 177 -18.83 -12.12 15.20
N LEU A 178 -19.75 -11.36 15.82
CA LEU A 178 -20.04 -9.99 15.41
C LEU A 178 -18.83 -9.06 15.62
N THR A 179 -18.13 -9.18 16.76
CA THR A 179 -16.93 -8.37 17.04
C THR A 179 -15.82 -8.62 16.02
N GLU A 180 -15.57 -9.87 15.65
CA GLU A 180 -14.58 -10.21 14.62
C GLU A 180 -14.97 -9.66 13.25
N ALA A 181 -16.26 -9.70 12.90
CA ALA A 181 -16.76 -9.09 11.68
C ALA A 181 -16.57 -7.56 11.67
N GLU A 182 -16.85 -6.88 12.79
CA GLU A 182 -16.64 -5.44 12.94
C GLU A 182 -15.15 -5.05 12.90
N LYS A 183 -14.27 -5.85 13.51
CA LYS A 183 -12.80 -5.66 13.44
C LYS A 183 -12.30 -5.77 12.01
N LYS A 184 -12.76 -6.76 11.26
CA LYS A 184 -12.41 -6.91 9.84
C LYS A 184 -12.90 -5.73 8.98
N ASP A 185 -14.12 -5.24 9.20
CA ASP A 185 -14.63 -4.07 8.47
C ASP A 185 -13.90 -2.77 8.89
N LEU A 186 -13.45 -2.66 10.14
CA LEU A 186 -12.61 -1.57 10.61
C LEU A 186 -11.25 -1.56 9.88
N GLU A 187 -10.59 -2.72 9.76
CA GLU A 187 -9.33 -2.85 9.02
C GLU A 187 -9.49 -2.42 7.55
N VAL A 188 -10.54 -2.86 6.87
CA VAL A 188 -10.86 -2.46 5.49
C VAL A 188 -11.01 -0.93 5.37
N LYS A 189 -11.63 -0.28 6.36
CA LYS A 189 -11.79 1.19 6.36
C LYS A 189 -10.49 1.94 6.62
N GLN A 190 -9.64 1.42 7.50
CA GLN A 190 -8.32 1.98 7.77
C GLN A 190 -7.39 1.87 6.55
N ASP A 191 -7.48 0.76 5.82
CA ASP A 191 -6.77 0.55 4.56
C ASP A 191 -7.23 1.56 3.51
N LYS A 192 -8.55 1.68 3.33
CA LYS A 192 -9.12 2.67 2.42
C LYS A 192 -8.71 4.09 2.79
N GLU A 193 -8.65 4.44 4.08
CA GLU A 193 -8.16 5.75 4.50
C GLU A 193 -6.68 5.94 4.14
N THR A 194 -5.85 4.92 4.36
CA THR A 194 -4.42 4.94 4.01
C THR A 194 -4.22 5.18 2.51
N ASP A 195 -4.98 4.48 1.68
CA ASP A 195 -4.93 4.60 0.22
C ASP A 195 -5.41 5.98 -0.26
N VAL A 196 -6.53 6.47 0.29
CA VAL A 196 -7.09 7.79 -0.05
C VAL A 196 -6.13 8.91 0.39
N ARG A 197 -5.43 8.77 1.52
CA ARG A 197 -4.37 9.71 1.96
C ARG A 197 -3.18 9.69 1.02
N ALA A 198 -2.72 8.50 0.60
CA ALA A 198 -1.66 8.37 -0.39
C ALA A 198 -1.99 9.09 -1.70
N GLU A 199 -3.22 8.88 -2.21
CA GLU A 199 -3.71 9.56 -3.39
C GLU A 199 -3.76 11.08 -3.22
N LEU A 200 -4.18 11.56 -2.05
CA LEU A 200 -4.24 12.98 -1.71
C LEU A 200 -2.85 13.61 -1.71
N GLU A 201 -1.89 13.01 -1.02
CA GLU A 201 -0.50 13.48 -0.97
C GLU A 201 0.15 13.49 -2.35
N GLY A 202 -0.07 12.43 -3.13
CA GLY A 202 0.38 12.34 -4.52
C GLY A 202 -0.21 13.46 -5.38
N ALA A 203 -1.52 13.70 -5.27
CA ALA A 203 -2.20 14.75 -6.01
C ALA A 203 -1.68 16.15 -5.63
N GLN A 204 -1.47 16.43 -4.34
CA GLN A 204 -0.91 17.70 -3.86
C GLN A 204 0.48 17.97 -4.44
N LYS A 205 1.36 16.96 -4.43
CA LYS A 205 2.70 17.06 -5.04
C LYS A 205 2.62 17.31 -6.55
N LYS A 206 1.76 16.58 -7.26
CA LYS A 206 1.54 16.78 -8.71
C LYS A 206 0.97 18.16 -9.03
N VAL A 207 0.11 18.74 -8.20
CA VAL A 207 -0.34 20.14 -8.37
C VAL A 207 0.82 21.11 -8.25
N ALA A 208 1.63 21.02 -7.20
CA ALA A 208 2.76 21.93 -6.99
C ALA A 208 3.78 21.85 -8.16
N GLN A 209 4.04 20.64 -8.66
CA GLN A 209 4.87 20.41 -9.84
C GLN A 209 4.23 21.05 -11.09
N SER A 210 2.96 20.74 -11.36
CA SER A 210 2.24 21.24 -12.54
C SER A 210 2.11 22.77 -12.54
N GLU A 211 1.89 23.39 -11.37
CA GLU A 211 1.87 24.85 -11.23
C GLU A 211 3.25 25.48 -11.47
N THR A 212 4.33 24.81 -11.03
CA THR A 212 5.71 25.24 -11.31
C THR A 212 6.00 25.15 -12.81
N GLU A 213 5.68 24.03 -13.45
CA GLU A 213 5.85 23.83 -14.89
C GLU A 213 5.02 24.85 -15.69
N LYS A 214 3.77 25.09 -15.28
CA LYS A 214 2.92 26.10 -15.92
C LYS A 214 3.52 27.50 -15.79
N LYS A 215 4.07 27.87 -14.63
CA LYS A 215 4.73 29.17 -14.44
C LYS A 215 5.97 29.30 -15.31
N GLN A 216 6.77 28.23 -15.43
CA GLN A 216 7.93 28.20 -16.33
C GLN A 216 7.51 28.37 -17.79
N LEU A 217 6.50 27.63 -18.25
CA LEU A 217 5.97 27.76 -19.61
C LEU A 217 5.37 29.15 -19.88
N LEU A 218 4.70 29.77 -18.91
CA LEU A 218 4.19 31.13 -19.05
C LEU A 218 5.30 32.20 -19.05
N ALA A 219 6.42 31.97 -18.34
CA ALA A 219 7.59 32.84 -18.42
C ALA A 219 8.26 32.74 -19.80
N ILE A 220 8.45 31.51 -20.29
CA ILE A 220 8.94 31.23 -21.64
C ILE A 220 7.97 31.77 -22.69
N SER A 221 6.64 31.69 -22.49
CA SER A 221 5.67 32.28 -23.42
C SER A 221 5.87 33.79 -23.62
N LYS A 222 6.43 34.49 -22.63
CA LYS A 222 6.78 35.92 -22.74
C LYS A 222 8.13 36.12 -23.47
N GLN A 223 8.97 35.09 -23.54
CA GLN A 223 10.28 35.05 -24.20
C GLN A 223 10.21 34.12 -25.43
N LYS A 224 9.95 34.70 -26.63
CA LYS A 224 9.85 34.08 -27.98
C LYS A 224 10.14 32.56 -28.10
N GLU A 225 9.28 31.84 -28.83
CA GLU A 225 9.29 30.41 -29.30
C GLU A 225 10.61 29.61 -29.22
N VAL A 226 11.77 30.21 -29.51
CA VAL A 226 13.11 29.59 -29.42
C VAL A 226 13.43 29.03 -28.03
N GLU A 227 13.02 29.68 -26.95
CA GLU A 227 13.27 29.19 -25.58
C GLU A 227 12.40 27.98 -25.22
N TYR A 228 11.17 27.92 -25.74
CA TYR A 228 10.29 26.76 -25.60
C TYR A 228 10.85 25.54 -26.34
N GLN A 229 11.32 25.73 -27.57
CA GLN A 229 11.98 24.68 -28.34
C GLN A 229 13.22 24.14 -27.61
N LYS A 230 13.96 24.99 -26.90
CA LYS A 230 15.08 24.55 -26.05
C LYS A 230 14.63 23.70 -24.86
N LEU A 231 13.60 24.13 -24.11
CA LEU A 231 13.08 23.34 -22.97
C LEU A 231 12.47 22.00 -23.43
N ALA A 232 11.74 22.00 -24.54
CA ALA A 232 11.19 20.79 -25.15
C ALA A 232 12.33 19.84 -25.56
N ALA A 233 13.39 20.37 -26.18
CA ALA A 233 14.59 19.60 -26.52
C ALA A 233 15.32 19.05 -25.27
N GLU A 234 15.39 19.81 -24.18
CA GLU A 234 15.97 19.35 -22.92
C GLU A 234 15.17 18.21 -22.27
N LYS A 235 13.83 18.33 -22.21
CA LYS A 235 12.94 17.26 -21.74
C LYS A 235 13.05 16.03 -22.65
N ALA A 236 13.02 16.22 -23.96
CA ALA A 236 13.20 15.14 -24.94
C ALA A 236 14.57 14.46 -24.82
N ALA A 237 15.65 15.23 -24.64
CA ALA A 237 16.99 14.70 -24.41
C ALA A 237 17.09 13.94 -23.08
N ARG A 238 16.41 14.41 -22.02
CA ARG A 238 16.32 13.69 -20.75
C ARG A 238 15.56 12.37 -20.90
N ALA A 239 14.40 12.39 -21.54
CA ALA A 239 13.63 11.19 -21.85
C ALA A 239 14.45 10.24 -22.73
N ALA A 240 15.16 10.74 -23.75
CA ALA A 240 16.04 9.97 -24.60
C ALA A 240 17.22 9.35 -23.83
N ARG A 241 17.82 10.07 -22.87
CA ARG A 241 18.86 9.51 -21.98
C ARG A 241 18.32 8.38 -21.09
N ILE A 242 17.12 8.55 -20.55
CA ILE A 242 16.47 7.50 -19.76
C ILE A 242 16.11 6.32 -20.68
N ARG A 243 15.63 6.57 -21.90
CA ARG A 243 15.32 5.55 -22.91
C ARG A 243 16.56 4.83 -23.44
N SER A 244 17.68 5.51 -23.64
CA SER A 244 18.95 4.87 -24.00
C SER A 244 19.47 4.00 -22.86
N ALA A 245 19.15 4.34 -21.60
CA ALA A 245 19.38 3.47 -20.45
C ALA A 245 18.36 2.30 -20.35
N LEU A 246 17.30 2.26 -21.19
CA LEU A 246 16.41 1.09 -21.33
C LEU A 246 17.06 -0.02 -22.16
N PHE A 247 17.98 0.29 -23.07
CA PHE A 247 18.64 -0.68 -23.94
C PHE A 247 20.14 -0.76 -23.62
N PRO A 248 20.56 -1.64 -22.70
CA PRO A 248 21.98 -1.87 -22.48
C PRO A 248 22.57 -2.56 -23.72
N LEU A 249 23.74 -2.09 -24.17
CA LEU A 249 24.70 -2.99 -24.80
C LEU A 249 25.03 -4.04 -23.73
N ALA A 250 24.72 -5.31 -24.03
CA ALA A 250 24.89 -6.42 -23.11
C ALA A 250 26.30 -6.42 -22.46
N ASN A 251 26.38 -6.93 -21.22
CA ASN A 251 27.57 -7.18 -20.40
C ASN A 251 28.05 -6.10 -19.40
N THR A 252 27.23 -5.73 -18.40
CA THR A 252 27.78 -5.19 -17.14
C THR A 252 27.17 -5.86 -15.90
N THR A 253 28.05 -6.44 -15.09
CA THR A 253 27.76 -7.38 -13.99
C THR A 253 27.59 -6.73 -12.61
N GLN A 254 27.38 -5.42 -12.51
CA GLN A 254 27.36 -4.75 -11.19
C GLN A 254 26.28 -3.69 -10.94
N LYS A 255 25.64 -3.09 -11.94
CA LYS A 255 24.53 -2.14 -11.69
C LYS A 255 23.47 -2.33 -12.75
N ILE A 256 22.23 -2.50 -12.33
CA ILE A 256 21.10 -2.59 -13.25
C ILE A 256 20.70 -1.15 -13.60
N GLU A 257 20.95 -0.75 -14.84
CA GLU A 257 20.52 0.55 -15.33
C GLU A 257 19.00 0.69 -15.22
N PHE A 258 18.53 1.88 -14.84
CA PHE A 258 17.13 2.10 -14.49
C PHE A 258 16.17 1.63 -15.58
N GLY A 259 16.54 1.81 -16.84
CA GLY A 259 15.66 1.39 -17.92
C GLY A 259 15.59 -0.14 -18.07
N THR A 260 16.71 -0.85 -17.97
CA THR A 260 16.69 -2.32 -17.91
C THR A 260 15.85 -2.82 -16.73
N ALA A 261 16.01 -2.17 -15.58
CA ALA A 261 15.22 -2.46 -14.39
C ALA A 261 13.71 -2.26 -14.65
N LEU A 262 13.33 -1.18 -15.33
CA LEU A 262 11.93 -0.91 -15.68
C LEU A 262 11.36 -1.93 -16.68
N LEU A 263 12.15 -2.38 -17.66
CA LEU A 263 11.75 -3.46 -18.57
C LEU A 263 11.45 -4.74 -17.80
N TYR A 264 12.34 -5.16 -16.91
CA TYR A 264 12.12 -6.33 -16.07
C TYR A 264 10.93 -6.16 -15.14
N ALA A 265 10.76 -4.97 -14.54
CA ALA A 265 9.62 -4.67 -13.68
C ALA A 265 8.28 -4.77 -14.42
N ASN A 266 8.22 -4.27 -15.66
CA ASN A 266 7.03 -4.37 -16.51
C ASN A 266 6.76 -5.81 -16.97
N GLU A 267 7.81 -6.58 -17.27
CA GLU A 267 7.68 -8.01 -17.61
C GLU A 267 7.08 -8.80 -16.45
N VAL A 268 7.60 -8.62 -15.23
CA VAL A 268 7.10 -9.36 -14.05
C VAL A 268 5.75 -8.83 -13.57
N LYS A 269 5.43 -7.54 -13.78
CA LYS A 269 4.08 -6.98 -13.53
C LYS A 269 3.01 -7.78 -14.26
N ALA A 270 3.25 -8.15 -15.52
CA ALA A 270 2.28 -8.89 -16.33
C ALA A 270 1.92 -10.27 -15.73
N ARG A 271 2.80 -10.84 -14.90
CA ARG A 271 2.62 -12.17 -14.28
C ARG A 271 2.15 -12.10 -12.83
N PHE A 272 2.68 -11.16 -12.06
CA PHE A 272 2.47 -11.11 -10.60
C PHE A 272 1.63 -9.90 -10.15
N GLY A 273 1.32 -8.96 -11.05
CA GLY A 273 0.52 -7.78 -10.75
C GLY A 273 1.16 -6.78 -9.79
N VAL A 274 2.45 -6.97 -9.45
CA VAL A 274 3.20 -6.03 -8.59
C VAL A 274 3.48 -4.75 -9.36
N ASP A 275 3.16 -3.61 -8.76
CA ASP A 275 3.41 -2.30 -9.34
C ASP A 275 4.92 -2.08 -9.62
N PRO A 276 5.32 -1.70 -10.85
CA PRO A 276 6.72 -1.52 -11.22
C PRO A 276 7.46 -0.52 -10.33
N ALA A 277 6.85 0.62 -9.99
CA ALA A 277 7.49 1.61 -9.14
C ALA A 277 7.75 1.06 -7.73
N PHE A 278 6.80 0.30 -7.18
CA PHE A 278 6.94 -0.38 -5.90
C PHE A 278 8.04 -1.45 -5.93
N LEU A 279 8.07 -2.33 -6.93
CA LEU A 279 9.11 -3.36 -7.06
C LEU A 279 10.51 -2.74 -7.18
N LEU A 280 10.65 -1.72 -8.03
CA LEU A 280 11.91 -1.01 -8.21
C LEU A 280 12.34 -0.30 -6.92
N ALA A 281 11.39 0.24 -6.15
CA ALA A 281 11.69 0.85 -4.86
C ALA A 281 12.22 -0.15 -3.83
N VAL A 282 11.64 -1.36 -3.78
CA VAL A 282 12.15 -2.47 -2.97
C VAL A 282 13.58 -2.82 -3.39
N LEU A 283 13.82 -3.07 -4.68
CA LEU A 283 15.16 -3.44 -5.17
C LEU A 283 16.20 -2.31 -5.06
N THR A 284 15.75 -1.06 -5.08
CA THR A 284 16.61 0.10 -4.77
C THR A 284 16.96 0.13 -3.28
N GLN A 285 15.99 -0.14 -2.40
CA GLN A 285 16.19 -0.22 -0.96
C GLN A 285 17.12 -1.39 -0.58
N GLU A 286 17.03 -2.53 -1.28
CA GLU A 286 17.85 -3.71 -1.01
C GLU A 286 19.32 -3.53 -1.41
N SER A 287 19.57 -3.04 -2.63
CA SER A 287 20.95 -3.04 -3.17
C SER A 287 21.27 -1.87 -4.09
N ASN A 288 20.41 -0.84 -4.13
CA ASN A 288 20.47 0.23 -5.12
C ASN A 288 20.49 -0.33 -6.56
N LEU A 289 19.52 -1.22 -6.86
CA LEU A 289 19.38 -1.91 -8.15
C LEU A 289 20.64 -2.70 -8.53
N GLY A 290 21.16 -3.48 -7.58
CA GLY A 290 22.30 -4.36 -7.78
C GLY A 290 23.67 -3.69 -7.60
N ALA A 291 23.74 -2.37 -7.44
CA ALA A 291 25.02 -1.66 -7.25
C ALA A 291 25.80 -2.13 -6.01
N ASN A 292 25.10 -2.60 -4.98
CA ASN A 292 25.67 -2.99 -3.69
C ASN A 292 25.39 -4.48 -3.37
N VAL A 293 25.87 -5.39 -4.22
CA VAL A 293 25.64 -6.84 -4.07
C VAL A 293 26.76 -7.55 -3.31
N GLY A 294 26.71 -7.48 -1.98
CA GLY A 294 27.54 -8.28 -1.10
C GLY A 294 29.04 -7.93 -1.08
N GLN A 295 29.66 -7.97 0.09
CA GLN A 295 31.07 -7.63 0.28
C GLN A 295 31.78 -8.64 1.20
N CYS A 296 31.15 -9.77 1.49
CA CYS A 296 31.69 -10.83 2.34
C CYS A 296 31.70 -12.17 1.61
N LEU A 297 32.63 -13.03 2.02
CA LEU A 297 32.82 -14.40 1.56
C LEU A 297 32.68 -15.34 2.76
N LEU A 298 31.95 -16.43 2.59
CA LEU A 298 31.93 -17.52 3.56
C LEU A 298 33.30 -18.21 3.57
N THR A 299 33.84 -18.55 4.75
CA THR A 299 35.10 -19.31 4.87
C THR A 299 34.98 -20.54 5.77
N ASN A 300 33.99 -20.59 6.65
CA ASN A 300 33.73 -21.73 7.52
C ASN A 300 32.25 -22.14 7.46
N THR A 301 31.99 -23.34 6.93
CA THR A 301 30.63 -23.86 6.74
C THR A 301 29.99 -24.34 8.04
N ALA A 302 30.77 -24.82 9.01
CA ALA A 302 30.26 -25.29 10.29
C ALA A 302 29.77 -24.14 11.18
N THR A 303 30.51 -23.03 11.19
CA THR A 303 30.21 -21.88 12.06
C THR A 303 29.53 -20.72 11.33
N GLY A 304 29.55 -20.71 9.99
CA GLY A 304 29.02 -19.60 9.20
C GLY A 304 29.91 -18.37 9.18
N ALA A 305 31.15 -18.49 9.69
CA ALA A 305 32.13 -17.42 9.68
C ALA A 305 32.71 -17.17 8.28
N GLY A 306 33.21 -15.97 8.07
CA GLY A 306 33.71 -15.52 6.78
C GLY A 306 34.61 -14.29 6.89
N VAL A 307 34.93 -13.70 5.76
CA VAL A 307 35.78 -12.51 5.68
C VAL A 307 35.23 -11.48 4.70
N GLY A 308 35.57 -10.21 4.92
CA GLY A 308 35.34 -9.16 3.93
C GLY A 308 36.11 -9.45 2.64
N LYS A 309 35.42 -9.47 1.49
CA LYS A 309 35.96 -9.84 0.17
C LYS A 309 37.22 -9.05 -0.19
N ASN A 310 37.20 -7.74 0.07
CA ASN A 310 38.30 -6.84 -0.30
C ASN A 310 39.23 -6.50 0.88
N THR A 311 38.76 -6.69 2.11
CA THR A 311 39.47 -6.22 3.32
C THR A 311 40.10 -7.36 4.13
N GLY A 312 39.66 -8.60 3.93
CA GLY A 312 40.04 -9.74 4.77
C GLY A 312 39.52 -9.65 6.21
N THR A 313 38.70 -8.64 6.55
CA THR A 313 38.18 -8.44 7.91
C THR A 313 37.37 -9.68 8.34
N PRO A 314 37.70 -10.34 9.45
CA PRO A 314 36.98 -11.53 9.89
C PRO A 314 35.61 -11.17 10.43
N PHE A 315 34.61 -12.00 10.11
CA PHE A 315 33.25 -11.92 10.60
C PHE A 315 32.81 -13.30 11.09
N SER A 316 32.33 -13.40 12.32
CA SER A 316 31.87 -14.66 12.90
C SER A 316 30.48 -15.10 12.39
N ASN A 317 29.74 -14.18 11.75
CA ASN A 317 28.33 -14.29 11.43
C ASN A 317 28.01 -13.88 9.97
N VAL A 318 28.85 -14.28 9.01
CA VAL A 318 28.57 -14.03 7.58
C VAL A 318 27.31 -14.74 7.12
N MET A 319 27.05 -15.94 7.61
CA MET A 319 25.87 -16.72 7.20
C MET A 319 25.38 -17.57 8.36
N LYS A 320 24.05 -17.75 8.52
CA LYS A 320 23.52 -18.51 9.66
C LYS A 320 23.73 -20.02 9.47
N PRO A 321 24.47 -20.71 10.36
CA PRO A 321 24.62 -22.16 10.31
C PRO A 321 23.29 -22.88 10.47
N GLY A 322 23.15 -24.05 9.85
CA GLY A 322 21.94 -24.89 9.89
C GLY A 322 20.74 -24.34 9.11
N ARG A 323 20.62 -23.01 8.97
CA ARG A 323 19.55 -22.37 8.19
C ARG A 323 19.99 -22.03 6.77
N ASP A 324 21.13 -21.35 6.59
CA ASP A 324 21.48 -20.69 5.33
C ASP A 324 22.72 -21.25 4.63
N VAL A 325 23.68 -21.79 5.39
CA VAL A 325 24.93 -22.33 4.81
C VAL A 325 24.65 -23.47 3.83
N GLU A 326 23.91 -24.50 4.24
CA GLU A 326 23.58 -25.64 3.37
C GLU A 326 22.80 -25.22 2.11
N PRO A 327 21.73 -24.39 2.22
CA PRO A 327 21.10 -23.82 1.03
C PRO A 327 22.05 -23.06 0.11
N PHE A 328 22.98 -22.26 0.65
CA PHE A 328 23.95 -21.50 -0.13
C PHE A 328 24.91 -22.42 -0.90
N LEU A 329 25.45 -23.44 -0.24
CA LEU A 329 26.29 -24.45 -0.88
C LEU A 329 25.54 -25.19 -1.99
N ALA A 330 24.26 -25.53 -1.77
CA ALA A 330 23.43 -26.18 -2.77
C ALA A 330 23.16 -25.28 -3.99
N ILE A 331 22.85 -23.99 -3.76
CA ILE A 331 22.59 -23.01 -4.84
C ILE A 331 23.86 -22.79 -5.68
N THR A 332 24.99 -22.52 -5.02
CA THR A 332 26.27 -22.27 -5.71
C THR A 332 26.71 -23.50 -6.50
N LYS A 333 26.61 -24.70 -5.92
CA LYS A 333 26.88 -25.97 -6.62
C LYS A 333 25.99 -26.15 -7.86
N ALA A 334 24.69 -25.90 -7.74
CA ALA A 334 23.75 -26.04 -8.86
C ALA A 334 24.02 -25.05 -10.00
N LEU A 335 24.61 -23.90 -9.69
CA LEU A 335 25.01 -22.87 -10.65
C LEU A 335 26.45 -23.01 -11.15
N GLY A 336 27.20 -24.01 -10.67
CA GLY A 336 28.62 -24.20 -11.00
C GLY A 336 29.53 -23.10 -10.45
N LEU A 337 29.11 -22.42 -9.37
CA LEU A 337 29.87 -21.35 -8.70
C LEU A 337 30.69 -21.90 -7.53
N ASP A 338 31.86 -21.31 -7.29
CA ASP A 338 32.61 -21.54 -6.06
C ASP A 338 31.99 -20.74 -4.91
N ALA A 339 31.40 -21.45 -3.93
CA ALA A 339 30.77 -20.87 -2.77
C ALA A 339 31.70 -19.95 -1.96
N PHE A 340 32.99 -20.26 -1.91
CA PHE A 340 33.97 -19.50 -1.11
C PHE A 340 34.48 -18.25 -1.83
N GLN A 341 34.17 -18.10 -3.12
CA GLN A 341 34.48 -16.92 -3.93
C GLN A 341 33.25 -16.11 -4.33
N THR A 342 32.05 -16.62 -4.00
CA THR A 342 30.78 -15.98 -4.36
C THR A 342 30.38 -14.94 -3.30
N PRO A 343 30.26 -13.65 -3.65
CA PRO A 343 29.96 -12.60 -2.67
C PRO A 343 28.53 -12.67 -2.13
N VAL A 344 28.41 -12.42 -0.83
CA VAL A 344 27.15 -12.25 -0.09
C VAL A 344 27.21 -11.01 0.79
N SER A 345 26.06 -10.57 1.30
CA SER A 345 26.02 -9.44 2.23
C SER A 345 26.85 -9.71 3.49
N CYS A 346 27.50 -8.66 3.98
CA CYS A 346 28.16 -8.69 5.28
C CYS A 346 27.13 -8.51 6.40
N PRO A 347 27.38 -9.03 7.61
CA PRO A 347 26.58 -8.69 8.77
C PRO A 347 26.66 -7.19 9.06
N ILE A 348 25.55 -6.60 9.50
CA ILE A 348 25.50 -5.17 9.84
C ILE A 348 26.15 -4.97 11.22
N ALA A 349 27.19 -4.14 11.28
CA ALA A 349 27.88 -3.84 12.53
C ALA A 349 26.91 -3.25 13.57
N GLY A 350 26.96 -3.77 14.80
CA GLY A 350 26.11 -3.31 15.90
C GLY A 350 24.67 -3.84 15.87
N VAL A 351 24.28 -4.63 14.86
CA VAL A 351 22.98 -5.30 14.80
C VAL A 351 23.17 -6.79 15.02
N ALA A 352 22.48 -7.34 16.02
CA ALA A 352 22.45 -8.78 16.23
C ALA A 352 21.78 -9.45 15.02
N GLY A 353 22.56 -10.17 14.20
CA GLY A 353 22.08 -10.74 12.96
C GLY A 353 23.16 -11.48 12.19
N TYR A 354 22.82 -11.96 11.01
CA TYR A 354 23.74 -12.59 10.07
C TYR A 354 23.71 -11.82 8.75
N GLY A 355 24.81 -11.88 8.00
CA GLY A 355 24.83 -11.49 6.59
C GLY A 355 24.22 -12.57 5.69
N GLY A 356 24.81 -12.74 4.51
CA GLY A 356 24.57 -13.92 3.68
C GLY A 356 23.54 -13.70 2.56
N ALA A 357 22.99 -12.50 2.44
CA ALA A 357 22.05 -12.17 1.37
C ALA A 357 22.73 -12.17 -0.01
N MET A 358 22.02 -12.70 -1.00
CA MET A 358 22.56 -12.96 -2.34
C MET A 358 21.94 -12.03 -3.38
N GLY A 359 22.79 -11.54 -4.29
CA GLY A 359 22.39 -10.86 -5.51
C GLY A 359 21.56 -9.58 -5.36
N PRO A 360 20.99 -9.03 -6.45
CA PRO A 360 20.33 -7.73 -6.44
C PRO A 360 19.13 -7.62 -5.48
N ALA A 361 18.40 -8.72 -5.29
CA ALA A 361 17.23 -8.76 -4.43
C ALA A 361 17.56 -9.00 -2.94
N GLN A 362 18.84 -9.25 -2.62
CA GLN A 362 19.32 -9.53 -1.25
C GLN A 362 18.52 -10.65 -0.55
N PHE A 363 18.19 -11.72 -1.27
CA PHE A 363 17.53 -12.88 -0.66
C PHE A 363 18.53 -13.70 0.17
N ILE A 364 18.11 -14.06 1.38
CA ILE A 364 18.80 -15.08 2.19
C ILE A 364 18.67 -16.46 1.50
N PRO A 365 19.71 -17.32 1.53
CA PRO A 365 19.71 -18.61 0.85
C PRO A 365 18.50 -19.50 1.12
N SER A 366 18.10 -19.61 2.39
CA SER A 366 16.91 -20.38 2.77
C SER A 366 15.61 -19.81 2.19
N THR A 367 15.47 -18.48 2.16
CA THR A 367 14.34 -17.79 1.54
C THR A 367 14.32 -18.02 0.02
N TRP A 368 15.47 -17.97 -0.66
CA TRP A 368 15.55 -18.25 -2.10
C TRP A 368 15.05 -19.67 -2.43
N LYS A 369 15.39 -20.66 -1.59
CA LYS A 369 14.94 -22.05 -1.77
C LYS A 369 13.42 -22.20 -1.74
N LEU A 370 12.68 -21.32 -1.06
CA LEU A 370 11.20 -21.33 -1.09
C LEU A 370 10.64 -21.04 -2.49
N PHE A 371 11.38 -20.28 -3.32
CA PHE A 371 10.95 -19.87 -4.66
C PHE A 371 11.62 -20.66 -5.78
N GLU A 372 12.70 -21.40 -5.49
CA GLU A 372 13.56 -22.04 -6.49
C GLU A 372 12.76 -22.88 -7.51
N ALA A 373 11.89 -23.79 -7.07
CA ALA A 373 11.10 -24.63 -7.97
C ALA A 373 10.11 -23.81 -8.83
N ARG A 374 9.46 -22.79 -8.23
CA ARG A 374 8.51 -21.92 -8.95
C ARG A 374 9.25 -21.06 -9.97
N LEU A 375 10.42 -20.55 -9.63
CA LEU A 375 11.28 -19.79 -10.54
C LEU A 375 11.80 -20.67 -11.67
N GLN A 376 12.25 -21.89 -11.37
CA GLN A 376 12.71 -22.84 -12.38
C GLN A 376 11.61 -23.17 -13.40
N ASN A 377 10.38 -23.39 -12.93
CA ASN A 377 9.24 -23.64 -13.81
C ASN A 377 8.92 -22.46 -14.74
N ILE A 378 9.08 -21.22 -14.25
CA ILE A 378 8.81 -20.00 -15.02
C ILE A 378 9.95 -19.70 -16.01
N LEU A 379 11.20 -19.87 -15.58
CA LEU A 379 12.39 -19.48 -16.32
C LEU A 379 12.90 -20.58 -17.26
N GLY A 380 12.48 -21.84 -17.07
CA GLY A 380 12.95 -22.98 -17.85
C GLY A 380 14.42 -23.35 -17.60
N LYS A 381 15.05 -22.79 -16.56
CA LYS A 381 16.45 -22.98 -16.17
C LYS A 381 16.61 -22.89 -14.66
N SER A 382 17.74 -23.38 -14.12
CA SER A 382 18.10 -23.16 -12.73
C SER A 382 18.12 -21.66 -12.42
N PRO A 383 17.36 -21.18 -11.43
CA PRO A 383 17.27 -19.76 -11.14
C PRO A 383 18.54 -19.29 -10.43
N ASN A 384 19.08 -18.16 -10.85
CA ASN A 384 20.32 -17.60 -10.35
C ASN A 384 20.06 -16.30 -9.57
N PRO A 385 20.27 -16.24 -8.24
CA PRO A 385 19.98 -15.05 -7.44
C PRO A 385 20.85 -13.84 -7.82
N TRP A 386 22.02 -14.06 -8.44
CA TRP A 386 22.89 -12.99 -8.93
C TRP A 386 22.53 -12.52 -10.35
N MET A 387 21.62 -13.20 -11.05
CA MET A 387 21.07 -12.71 -12.32
C MET A 387 19.96 -11.67 -12.06
N PRO A 388 20.06 -10.45 -12.62
CA PRO A 388 19.05 -9.40 -12.44
C PRO A 388 17.61 -9.85 -12.71
N LEU A 389 17.32 -10.44 -13.86
CA LEU A 389 15.95 -10.84 -14.22
C LEU A 389 15.37 -11.86 -13.23
N ASP A 390 16.13 -12.90 -12.90
CA ASP A 390 15.72 -13.92 -11.93
C ASP A 390 15.44 -13.30 -10.55
N ALA A 391 16.23 -12.31 -10.12
CA ALA A 391 16.01 -11.57 -8.87
C ALA A 391 14.71 -10.76 -8.91
N PHE A 392 14.38 -10.14 -10.04
CA PHE A 392 13.12 -9.43 -10.24
C PHE A 392 11.92 -10.38 -10.19
N TYR A 393 12.02 -11.55 -10.84
CA TYR A 393 11.01 -12.59 -10.76
C TYR A 393 10.80 -13.07 -9.31
N ALA A 394 11.88 -13.30 -8.56
CA ALA A 394 11.81 -13.71 -7.17
C ALA A 394 11.16 -12.65 -6.27
N SER A 395 11.58 -11.38 -6.38
CA SER A 395 11.00 -10.29 -5.59
C SER A 395 9.55 -10.04 -5.94
N ALA A 396 9.17 -10.04 -7.23
CA ALA A 396 7.78 -9.88 -7.64
C ALA A 396 6.90 -11.04 -7.17
N MET A 397 7.39 -12.28 -7.26
CA MET A 397 6.72 -13.46 -6.74
C MET A 397 6.49 -13.34 -5.24
N TYR A 398 7.51 -13.00 -4.47
CA TYR A 398 7.39 -12.89 -3.02
C TYR A 398 6.45 -11.75 -2.61
N LEU A 399 6.60 -10.56 -3.20
CA LEU A 399 5.71 -9.43 -2.91
C LEU A 399 4.26 -9.73 -3.28
N SER A 400 4.03 -10.47 -4.36
CA SER A 400 2.70 -10.95 -4.75
C SER A 400 2.12 -11.92 -3.72
N ASP A 401 2.89 -12.92 -3.27
CA ASP A 401 2.46 -13.86 -2.22
C ASP A 401 2.12 -13.13 -0.91
N LEU A 402 2.79 -12.01 -0.65
CA LEU A 402 2.54 -11.15 0.52
C LEU A 402 1.36 -10.18 0.35
N GLY A 403 0.71 -10.17 -0.82
CA GLY A 403 -0.46 -9.34 -1.15
C GLY A 403 -0.12 -7.93 -1.64
N GLY A 404 1.13 -7.65 -2.02
CA GLY A 404 1.61 -6.36 -2.54
C GLY A 404 1.26 -6.10 -4.01
N ILE A 405 0.06 -6.53 -4.43
CA ILE A 405 -0.42 -6.45 -5.82
C ILE A 405 -1.10 -5.10 -6.05
N GLY A 406 -0.92 -4.53 -7.24
CA GLY A 406 -1.54 -3.27 -7.64
C GLY A 406 -0.98 -2.05 -6.90
N GLU A 407 -1.79 -0.99 -6.82
CA GLU A 407 -1.36 0.34 -6.39
C GLU A 407 -1.80 0.71 -4.96
N SER A 408 -2.49 -0.18 -4.23
CA SER A 408 -2.91 0.07 -2.84
C SER A 408 -1.69 0.26 -1.94
N GLN A 409 -1.57 1.45 -1.36
CA GLN A 409 -0.46 1.79 -0.46
C GLN A 409 -0.53 0.95 0.83
N ALA A 410 -1.73 0.68 1.36
CA ALA A 410 -1.91 -0.18 2.52
C ALA A 410 -1.40 -1.60 2.26
N ALA A 411 -1.77 -2.18 1.10
CA ALA A 411 -1.31 -3.51 0.70
C ALA A 411 0.20 -3.57 0.48
N GLN A 412 0.76 -2.59 -0.23
CA GLN A 412 2.19 -2.47 -0.46
C GLN A 412 2.98 -2.26 0.84
N ASN A 413 2.45 -1.51 1.81
CA ASN A 413 3.08 -1.32 3.11
C ASN A 413 3.18 -2.63 3.88
N ARG A 414 2.07 -3.37 3.99
CA ARG A 414 2.07 -4.70 4.63
C ARG A 414 3.03 -5.66 3.93
N ALA A 415 3.00 -5.69 2.60
CA ALA A 415 3.87 -6.55 1.83
C ALA A 415 5.35 -6.19 2.06
N ALA A 416 5.72 -4.91 2.02
CA ALA A 416 7.08 -4.46 2.29
C ALA A 416 7.52 -4.80 3.73
N CYS A 417 6.65 -4.64 4.72
CA CYS A 417 6.99 -4.99 6.10
C CYS A 417 7.17 -6.49 6.32
N LYS A 418 6.36 -7.32 5.66
CA LYS A 418 6.54 -8.79 5.68
C LYS A 418 7.78 -9.21 4.89
N TYR A 419 8.06 -8.56 3.76
CA TYR A 419 9.26 -8.78 2.95
C TYR A 419 10.52 -8.56 3.79
N TYR A 420 10.55 -7.48 4.58
CA TYR A 420 11.63 -7.15 5.50
C TYR A 420 11.66 -8.01 6.79
N GLY A 421 10.54 -8.70 7.11
CA GLY A 421 10.43 -9.56 8.28
C GLY A 421 9.90 -8.90 9.56
N SER A 422 9.48 -7.63 9.52
CA SER A 422 8.85 -6.96 10.68
C SER A 422 7.35 -7.22 10.78
N GLY A 423 6.67 -7.42 9.65
CA GLY A 423 5.21 -7.47 9.58
C GLY A 423 4.53 -6.16 10.00
N GLY A 424 3.21 -6.22 10.22
CA GLY A 424 2.38 -5.06 10.59
C GLY A 424 1.82 -4.27 9.41
N ALA A 425 0.91 -3.35 9.70
CA ALA A 425 0.25 -2.49 8.71
C ALA A 425 1.19 -1.44 8.10
N SER A 426 2.21 -1.01 8.86
CA SER A 426 3.30 -0.15 8.42
C SER A 426 4.54 -0.37 9.29
N CYS A 427 5.72 -0.02 8.75
CA CYS A 427 7.00 -0.16 9.44
C CYS A 427 8.01 0.84 8.85
N GLY A 428 9.17 1.00 9.50
CA GLY A 428 10.23 1.89 9.02
C GLY A 428 10.69 1.55 7.59
N TYR A 429 10.78 0.25 7.28
CA TYR A 429 11.15 -0.22 5.95
C TYR A 429 10.11 0.19 4.88
N SER A 430 8.82 -0.05 5.13
CA SER A 430 7.77 0.35 4.17
C SER A 430 7.74 1.85 3.94
N ALA A 431 7.95 2.66 4.99
CA ALA A 431 8.03 4.11 4.86
C ALA A 431 9.21 4.56 3.98
N SER A 432 10.35 3.87 4.06
CA SER A 432 11.49 4.13 3.18
C SER A 432 11.18 3.76 1.72
N VAL A 433 10.63 2.56 1.51
CA VAL A 433 10.21 2.08 0.18
C VAL A 433 9.21 3.05 -0.47
N GLN A 434 8.20 3.52 0.26
CA GLN A 434 7.23 4.48 -0.29
C GLN A 434 7.89 5.82 -0.69
N ARG A 435 8.87 6.29 0.09
CA ARG A 435 9.62 7.52 -0.28
C ARG A 435 10.41 7.34 -1.58
N ILE A 436 11.06 6.19 -1.74
CA ILE A 436 11.83 5.85 -2.96
C ILE A 436 10.87 5.69 -4.15
N LYS A 437 9.74 5.00 -3.96
CA LYS A 437 8.70 4.77 -4.96
C LYS A 437 8.24 6.07 -5.62
N ILE A 438 8.02 7.13 -4.84
CA ILE A 438 7.59 8.43 -5.38
C ILE A 438 8.59 8.99 -6.40
N GLY A 439 9.88 8.91 -6.12
CA GLY A 439 10.92 9.36 -7.06
C GLY A 439 10.99 8.49 -8.32
N ILE A 440 10.83 7.18 -8.17
CA ILE A 440 10.79 6.23 -9.28
C ILE A 440 9.57 6.47 -10.17
N GLN A 441 8.39 6.67 -9.57
CA GLN A 441 7.16 6.95 -10.31
C GLN A 441 7.29 8.23 -11.14
N ALA A 442 7.91 9.28 -10.61
CA ALA A 442 8.16 10.50 -11.37
C ALA A 442 9.06 10.27 -12.61
N ASN A 443 10.02 9.34 -12.51
CA ASN A 443 10.86 8.96 -13.67
C ASN A 443 10.07 8.12 -14.69
N ILE A 444 9.15 7.26 -14.24
CA ILE A 444 8.26 6.49 -15.11
C ILE A 444 7.30 7.43 -15.84
N ASP A 445 6.64 8.35 -15.11
CA ASP A 445 5.71 9.33 -15.68
C ASP A 445 6.39 10.15 -16.81
N LEU A 446 7.66 10.54 -16.62
CA LEU A 446 8.45 11.27 -17.63
C LEU A 446 8.73 10.44 -18.91
N LEU A 447 8.79 9.11 -18.79
CA LEU A 447 9.02 8.22 -19.93
C LEU A 447 7.76 8.00 -20.76
N GLU A 448 6.60 8.01 -20.10
CA GLU A 448 5.28 7.72 -20.69
C GLU A 448 4.68 8.93 -21.44
N GLY A 449 5.11 10.16 -21.12
CA GLY A 449 4.76 11.37 -21.87
C GLY A 449 3.79 12.28 -21.12
#